data_AF-A0A9W4T5P3-F1
#
_entry.id   AF-A0A9W4T5P3-F1
#
_cell.length_a   1.000
_cell.length_b   1.000
_cell.length_c   1.000
_cell.angle_alpha   90.00
_cell.angle_beta   90.00
_cell.angle_gamma   90.00
#
_symmetry.space_group_name_H-M   'P 1'
#
loop_
_entity.id
_entity.type
_entity.pdbx_description
1 polymer ?
#
loop_
_entity_poly.entity_id
_entity_poly.type
_entity_poly.pdbx_seq_one_letter_code
_entity_poly.pdbx_strand_id
1 'polypeptide(L)'
;MDALTTLRTEINRLGFTPNEQDSLRKYFTENVEKINVVVSFLPDYATDDEKRGYLKSLISTPAGTSKSPNGLVFVFVDNSNLFIEGKYTVGNLEKAGTIDRKRGSFYFNELRFDHGCLLSTVMNGRRIGSDPVIVGSRPPPNDSLWKHIKSQGFKVVLYDRNVENKEKKIDTSLVVDGMKVITSKDPGVFVLIAGDGDYYPMVLEALYLNWKVEVWFWTSGISGDLLPKEEKSRLSFYPLDDCYRYFAYASGPNFEKKYVLEITDGITIKKWGDEQIMDCFVSLELFGWWNWEDETVVHLYFDDKLYFEKAKKWMEDKYSDIQVWEAKRSKSRRQSH
;
A
#
# COMPACT_ATOMS: atom_id res chain seq x y z
N MET A 1 -48.33 -9.25 18.64
CA MET A 1 -47.46 -10.37 18.26
C MET A 1 -46.03 -9.86 18.41
N ASP A 2 -45.15 -10.57 19.12
CA ASP A 2 -43.75 -10.15 19.27
C ASP A 2 -43.02 -10.15 17.91
N ALA A 3 -42.06 -9.24 17.69
CA ALA A 3 -41.43 -9.04 16.39
C ALA A 3 -40.78 -10.33 15.84
N LEU A 4 -40.18 -11.14 16.71
CA LEU A 4 -39.64 -12.45 16.34
C LEU A 4 -40.72 -13.41 15.83
N THR A 5 -41.91 -13.36 16.43
CA THR A 5 -43.05 -14.19 16.02
C THR A 5 -43.61 -13.72 14.68
N THR A 6 -43.71 -12.41 14.46
CA THR A 6 -44.09 -11.83 13.17
C THR A 6 -43.11 -12.24 12.08
N LEU A 7 -41.81 -12.10 12.32
CA LEU A 7 -40.76 -12.47 11.36
C LEU A 7 -40.81 -13.98 11.02
N ARG A 8 -40.96 -14.85 12.03
CA ARG A 8 -41.10 -16.30 11.79
C ARG A 8 -42.32 -16.64 10.93
N THR A 9 -43.44 -15.95 11.17
CA THR A 9 -44.67 -16.14 10.40
C THR A 9 -44.47 -15.72 8.95
N GLU A 10 -43.83 -14.57 8.72
CA GLU A 10 -43.52 -14.06 7.38
C GLU A 10 -42.58 -14.99 6.62
N ILE A 11 -41.48 -15.45 7.23
CA ILE A 11 -40.54 -16.40 6.62
C ILE A 11 -41.24 -17.72 6.23
N ASN A 12 -42.18 -18.19 7.03
CA ASN A 12 -42.88 -19.44 6.72
C ASN A 12 -43.97 -19.26 5.64
N ARG A 13 -44.63 -18.10 5.56
CA ARG A 13 -45.75 -17.88 4.63
C ARG A 13 -45.32 -17.42 3.23
N LEU A 14 -44.20 -16.69 3.12
CA LEU A 14 -43.75 -16.04 1.88
C LEU A 14 -43.08 -16.99 0.87
N GLY A 15 -43.21 -18.31 1.04
CA GLY A 15 -42.79 -19.29 0.05
C GLY A 15 -41.28 -19.30 -0.24
N PHE A 16 -40.43 -19.06 0.77
CA PHE A 16 -38.98 -19.26 0.67
C PHE A 16 -38.62 -20.74 0.53
N THR A 17 -37.56 -21.04 -0.21
CA THR A 17 -36.98 -22.39 -0.26
C THR A 17 -36.39 -22.78 1.11
N PRO A 18 -36.22 -24.07 1.43
CA PRO A 18 -35.60 -24.51 2.68
C PRO A 18 -34.25 -23.83 2.97
N ASN A 19 -33.37 -23.73 1.96
CA ASN A 19 -32.06 -23.09 2.10
C ASN A 19 -32.14 -21.58 2.42
N GLU A 20 -33.11 -20.88 1.83
CA GLU A 20 -33.35 -19.46 2.10
C GLU A 20 -33.91 -19.26 3.51
N GLN A 21 -34.81 -20.14 3.96
CA GLN A 21 -35.31 -20.11 5.34
C GLN A 21 -34.18 -20.33 6.35
N ASP A 22 -33.29 -21.29 6.10
CA ASP A 22 -32.14 -21.56 6.97
C ASP A 22 -31.18 -20.37 7.00
N SER A 23 -30.90 -19.76 5.85
CA SER A 23 -30.07 -18.55 5.74
C SER A 23 -30.68 -17.37 6.51
N LEU A 24 -31.98 -17.14 6.39
CA LEU A 24 -32.69 -16.08 7.13
C LEU A 24 -32.65 -16.34 8.64
N ARG A 25 -32.91 -17.58 9.07
CA ARG A 25 -32.85 -17.95 10.49
C ARG A 25 -31.45 -17.75 11.05
N LYS A 26 -30.41 -18.13 10.31
CA LYS A 26 -29.02 -17.91 10.70
C LYS A 26 -28.69 -16.42 10.82
N TYR A 27 -29.02 -15.61 9.80
CA TYR A 27 -28.83 -14.16 9.81
C TYR A 27 -29.45 -13.51 11.06
N PHE A 28 -30.72 -13.82 11.38
CA PHE A 28 -31.38 -13.24 12.55
C PHE A 28 -30.95 -13.83 13.89
N THR A 29 -30.32 -15.01 13.90
CA THR A 29 -29.66 -15.54 15.10
C THR A 29 -28.37 -14.75 15.40
N GLU A 30 -27.66 -14.31 14.37
CA GLU A 30 -26.43 -13.52 14.47
C GLU A 30 -26.71 -12.00 14.63
N ASN A 31 -27.90 -11.54 14.28
CA ASN A 31 -28.31 -10.11 14.27
C ASN A 31 -29.66 -9.89 14.98
N VAL A 32 -29.78 -10.37 16.22
CA VAL A 32 -31.05 -10.35 16.99
C VAL A 32 -31.58 -8.93 17.16
N GLU A 33 -30.70 -7.95 17.35
CA GLU A 33 -31.01 -6.53 17.52
C GLU A 33 -31.69 -5.91 16.29
N LYS A 34 -31.48 -6.47 15.09
CA LYS A 34 -32.07 -5.97 13.84
C LYS A 34 -33.50 -6.45 13.60
N ILE A 35 -33.99 -7.43 14.38
CA ILE A 35 -35.32 -8.04 14.15
C ILE A 35 -36.42 -6.98 14.19
N ASN A 36 -36.42 -6.11 15.21
CA ASN A 36 -37.44 -5.06 15.35
C ASN A 36 -37.44 -4.09 14.16
N VAL A 37 -36.24 -3.70 13.71
CA VAL A 37 -36.04 -2.79 12.59
C VAL A 37 -36.53 -3.42 11.29
N VAL A 38 -36.17 -4.67 11.02
CA VAL A 38 -36.61 -5.35 9.79
C VAL A 38 -38.13 -5.52 9.78
N VAL A 39 -38.71 -5.93 10.90
CA VAL A 39 -40.17 -6.13 11.01
C VAL A 39 -40.93 -4.81 10.86
N SER A 40 -40.37 -3.67 11.31
CA SER A 40 -41.03 -2.37 11.13
C SER A 40 -41.14 -1.93 9.67
N PHE A 41 -40.27 -2.42 8.77
CA PHE A 41 -40.32 -2.10 7.34
C PHE A 41 -41.18 -3.06 6.51
N LEU A 42 -41.53 -4.24 7.03
CA LEU A 42 -42.35 -5.21 6.28
C LEU A 42 -43.72 -4.65 5.82
N PRO A 43 -44.42 -3.81 6.60
CA PRO A 43 -45.66 -3.17 6.16
C PRO A 43 -45.50 -2.21 4.98
N ASP A 44 -44.29 -1.71 4.71
CA ASP A 44 -44.04 -0.74 3.63
C ASP A 44 -44.09 -1.39 2.24
N TYR A 45 -44.04 -2.72 2.18
CA TYR A 45 -44.10 -3.50 0.96
C TYR A 45 -45.53 -4.00 0.71
N ALA A 46 -46.11 -3.59 -0.42
CA ALA A 46 -47.52 -3.83 -0.75
C ALA A 46 -47.79 -5.28 -1.14
N THR A 47 -46.80 -5.96 -1.70
CA THR A 47 -46.92 -7.33 -2.21
C THR A 47 -46.03 -8.32 -1.46
N ASP A 48 -46.43 -9.59 -1.47
CA ASP A 48 -45.62 -10.66 -0.90
C ASP A 48 -44.30 -10.86 -1.67
N ASP A 49 -44.24 -10.54 -2.96
CA ASP A 49 -43.01 -10.60 -3.75
C ASP A 49 -42.02 -9.50 -3.37
N GLU A 50 -42.50 -8.30 -3.06
CA GLU A 50 -41.66 -7.20 -2.53
C GLU A 50 -41.12 -7.52 -1.14
N LYS A 51 -41.97 -8.04 -0.23
CA LYS A 51 -41.53 -8.52 1.10
C LYS A 51 -40.47 -9.62 0.97
N ARG A 52 -40.70 -10.55 0.04
CA ARG A 52 -39.74 -11.62 -0.26
C ARG A 52 -38.44 -11.04 -0.80
N GLY A 53 -38.51 -10.07 -1.72
CA GLY A 53 -37.34 -9.38 -2.26
C GLY A 53 -36.51 -8.68 -1.20
N TYR A 54 -37.17 -7.95 -0.29
CA TYR A 54 -36.52 -7.28 0.84
C TYR A 54 -35.87 -8.27 1.80
N LEU A 55 -36.57 -9.33 2.21
CA LEU A 55 -35.98 -10.34 3.08
C LEU A 55 -34.85 -11.11 2.38
N LYS A 56 -34.98 -11.39 1.08
CA LYS A 56 -33.88 -11.97 0.29
C LYS A 56 -32.69 -11.04 0.26
N SER A 57 -32.85 -9.72 0.15
CA SER A 57 -31.69 -8.81 0.14
C SER A 57 -30.83 -8.87 1.41
N LEU A 58 -31.42 -9.28 2.54
CA LEU A 58 -30.70 -9.49 3.81
C LEU A 58 -29.80 -10.73 3.80
N ILE A 59 -30.11 -11.72 2.96
CA ILE A 59 -29.35 -12.98 2.84
C ILE A 59 -28.66 -13.15 1.49
N SER A 60 -29.02 -12.31 0.51
CA SER A 60 -28.37 -12.20 -0.78
C SER A 60 -27.04 -11.52 -0.57
N THR A 61 -26.03 -12.32 -0.27
CA THR A 61 -24.67 -11.99 -0.70
C THR A 61 -24.70 -11.92 -2.23
N PRO A 62 -24.03 -10.95 -2.88
CA PRO A 62 -23.88 -10.96 -4.34
C PRO A 62 -23.41 -12.35 -4.76
N ALA A 63 -23.99 -12.87 -5.84
CA ALA A 63 -23.76 -14.23 -6.31
C ALA A 63 -22.25 -14.52 -6.44
N GLY A 64 -21.74 -15.16 -5.40
CA GLY A 64 -20.37 -15.48 -5.16
C GLY A 64 -20.40 -16.22 -3.85
N THR A 65 -20.40 -17.55 -3.93
CA THR A 65 -20.09 -18.48 -2.83
C THR A 65 -19.40 -17.75 -1.68
N SER A 66 -19.88 -17.88 -0.43
CA SER A 66 -19.20 -17.39 0.76
C SER A 66 -17.84 -18.08 0.91
N LYS A 67 -16.90 -17.66 0.09
CA LYS A 67 -15.53 -18.13 0.08
C LYS A 67 -14.87 -17.40 1.23
N SER A 68 -14.48 -18.17 2.24
CA SER A 68 -13.65 -17.68 3.32
C SER A 68 -12.40 -17.01 2.72
N PRO A 69 -11.96 -15.85 3.25
CA PRO A 69 -10.79 -15.17 2.74
C PRO A 69 -9.61 -16.15 2.62
N ASN A 70 -9.12 -16.36 1.40
CA ASN A 70 -8.08 -17.36 1.14
C ASN A 70 -6.67 -16.93 1.61
N GLY A 71 -6.58 -15.76 2.26
CA GLY A 71 -5.36 -15.17 2.79
C GLY A 71 -4.40 -14.61 1.73
N LEU A 72 -4.75 -14.71 0.44
CA LEU A 72 -3.97 -14.17 -0.65
C LEU A 72 -4.07 -12.65 -0.69
N VAL A 73 -2.95 -12.00 -0.97
CA VAL A 73 -2.85 -10.52 -0.95
C VAL A 73 -2.88 -9.98 -2.38
N PHE A 74 -3.58 -8.86 -2.57
CA PHE A 74 -3.71 -8.15 -3.84
C PHE A 74 -3.38 -6.69 -3.59
N VAL A 75 -2.35 -6.17 -4.27
CA VAL A 75 -1.75 -4.87 -3.94
C VAL A 75 -2.02 -3.87 -5.05
N PHE A 76 -2.54 -2.71 -4.68
CA PHE A 76 -2.89 -1.58 -5.54
C PHE A 76 -2.15 -0.35 -5.06
N VAL A 77 -1.32 0.24 -5.92
CA VAL A 77 -0.43 1.33 -5.54
C VAL A 77 -0.72 2.55 -6.39
N ASP A 78 -1.14 3.64 -5.77
CA ASP A 78 -1.11 4.95 -6.41
C ASP A 78 0.26 5.58 -6.18
N ASN A 79 1.20 5.28 -7.08
CA ASN A 79 2.57 5.76 -6.97
C ASN A 79 2.66 7.30 -7.01
N SER A 80 1.70 7.98 -7.67
CA SER A 80 1.67 9.44 -7.71
C SER A 80 1.33 10.01 -6.34
N ASN A 81 0.26 9.50 -5.73
CA ASN A 81 -0.21 9.91 -4.42
C ASN A 81 0.80 9.54 -3.33
N LEU A 82 1.36 8.32 -3.38
CA LEU A 82 2.46 7.87 -2.51
C LEU A 82 3.65 8.83 -2.58
N PHE A 83 4.08 9.19 -3.79
CA PHE A 83 5.27 10.03 -3.97
C PHE A 83 5.07 11.48 -3.54
N ILE A 84 3.92 12.07 -3.88
CA ILE A 84 3.63 13.47 -3.53
C ILE A 84 3.59 13.64 -2.02
N GLU A 85 2.80 12.83 -1.33
CA GLU A 85 2.65 12.97 0.12
C GLU A 85 3.91 12.50 0.88
N GLY A 86 4.59 11.46 0.39
CA GLY A 86 5.82 10.96 1.00
C GLY A 86 6.94 12.00 1.05
N LYS A 87 7.06 12.87 0.03
CA LYS A 87 8.05 13.97 0.03
C LYS A 87 7.88 14.94 1.18
N TYR A 88 6.64 15.16 1.62
CA TYR A 88 6.36 16.02 2.75
C TYR A 88 6.53 15.28 4.07
N THR A 89 5.97 14.07 4.15
CA THR A 89 5.98 13.27 5.37
C THR A 89 7.40 12.86 5.77
N VAL A 90 8.17 12.27 4.86
CA VAL A 90 9.57 11.90 5.12
C VAL A 90 10.44 13.14 5.34
N GLY A 91 10.19 14.22 4.60
CA GLY A 91 10.88 15.50 4.82
C GLY A 91 10.69 16.01 6.25
N ASN A 92 9.48 15.91 6.80
CA ASN A 92 9.19 16.31 8.18
C ASN A 92 9.82 15.35 9.21
N LEU A 93 9.74 14.03 8.98
CA LEU A 93 10.29 13.01 9.88
C LEU A 93 11.83 13.11 9.97
N GLU A 94 12.49 13.28 8.83
CA GLU A 94 13.95 13.38 8.74
C GLU A 94 14.47 14.82 8.89
N LYS A 95 13.56 15.81 8.98
CA LYS A 95 13.88 17.26 8.98
C LYS A 95 14.81 17.64 7.82
N ALA A 96 14.55 17.05 6.65
CA ALA A 96 15.40 17.12 5.47
C ALA A 96 14.68 17.83 4.31
N GLY A 97 15.48 18.41 3.40
CA GLY A 97 14.99 19.12 2.23
C GLY A 97 14.70 20.59 2.49
N THR A 98 13.72 21.13 1.77
CA THR A 98 13.39 22.58 1.78
C THR A 98 12.03 22.83 2.41
N ILE A 99 11.83 23.99 3.03
CA ILE A 99 10.52 24.34 3.59
C ILE A 99 9.61 24.85 2.48
N ASP A 100 8.52 24.13 2.22
CA ASP A 100 7.38 24.64 1.47
C ASP A 100 6.58 25.58 2.36
N ARG A 101 6.75 26.89 2.15
CA ARG A 101 6.07 27.92 2.93
C ARG A 101 4.55 27.88 2.80
N LYS A 102 3.99 27.33 1.72
CA LYS A 102 2.54 27.24 1.54
C LYS A 102 1.95 26.16 2.42
N ARG A 103 2.60 24.99 2.47
CA ARG A 103 2.18 23.86 3.32
C ARG A 103 2.75 23.92 4.75
N GLY A 104 3.67 24.84 5.03
CA GLY A 104 4.34 24.94 6.33
C GLY A 104 5.11 23.67 6.71
N SER A 105 5.59 22.92 5.72
CA SER A 105 6.20 21.59 5.89
C SER A 105 7.51 21.50 5.13
N PHE A 106 8.40 20.62 5.58
CA PHE A 106 9.55 20.21 4.78
C PHE A 106 9.07 19.46 3.53
N TYR A 107 9.80 19.65 2.45
CA TYR A 107 9.57 19.04 1.14
C TYR A 107 10.90 18.54 0.60
N PHE A 108 10.96 17.24 0.33
CA PHE A 108 12.21 16.52 0.10
C PHE A 108 12.30 15.95 -1.31
N ASN A 109 13.00 16.65 -2.22
CA ASN A 109 13.06 16.30 -3.66
C ASN A 109 13.92 15.07 -3.96
N GLU A 110 14.87 14.78 -3.07
CA GLU A 110 15.82 13.67 -3.18
C GLU A 110 15.15 12.34 -2.84
N LEU A 111 13.94 12.36 -2.28
CA LEU A 111 13.20 11.15 -1.91
C LEU A 111 12.97 10.24 -3.12
N ARG A 112 13.26 8.96 -2.93
CA ARG A 112 12.99 7.85 -3.83
C ARG A 112 12.39 6.70 -3.03
N PHE A 113 11.76 5.77 -3.74
CA PHE A 113 11.20 4.56 -3.18
C PHE A 113 11.67 3.36 -4.01
N ASP A 114 12.08 2.31 -3.33
CA ASP A 114 12.23 0.99 -3.93
C ASP A 114 10.92 0.23 -3.77
N HIS A 115 10.23 -0.02 -4.89
CA HIS A 115 8.90 -0.62 -4.89
C HIS A 115 8.92 -2.11 -4.56
N GLY A 116 10.02 -2.82 -4.84
CA GLY A 116 10.17 -4.21 -4.42
C GLY A 116 10.35 -4.33 -2.91
N CYS A 117 11.09 -3.40 -2.28
CA CYS A 117 11.19 -3.30 -0.83
C CYS A 117 9.86 -2.87 -0.19
N LEU A 118 9.13 -1.91 -0.79
CA LEU A 118 7.80 -1.52 -0.35
C LEU A 118 6.84 -2.72 -0.40
N LEU A 119 6.81 -3.42 -1.53
CA LEU A 119 5.98 -4.60 -1.70
C LEU A 119 6.35 -5.68 -0.68
N SER A 120 7.64 -5.96 -0.48
CA SER A 120 8.10 -6.93 0.52
C SER A 120 7.67 -6.56 1.94
N THR A 121 7.75 -5.28 2.29
CA THR A 121 7.32 -4.73 3.58
C THR A 121 5.82 -4.95 3.80
N VAL A 122 5.01 -4.52 2.83
CA VAL A 122 3.55 -4.65 2.89
C VAL A 122 3.11 -6.11 2.86
N MET A 123 3.74 -6.94 2.03
CA MET A 123 3.40 -8.36 1.91
C MET A 123 3.78 -9.13 3.18
N ASN A 124 4.87 -8.77 3.85
CA ASN A 124 5.33 -9.42 5.09
C ASN A 124 5.36 -10.96 4.98
N GLY A 125 5.92 -11.48 3.89
CA GLY A 125 6.01 -12.92 3.61
C GLY A 125 4.70 -13.61 3.22
N ARG A 126 3.57 -12.89 3.14
CA ARG A 126 2.30 -13.42 2.66
C ARG A 126 2.36 -13.77 1.18
N ARG A 127 1.51 -14.70 0.75
CA ARG A 127 1.42 -15.11 -0.66
C ARG A 127 0.54 -14.14 -1.43
N ILE A 128 1.00 -13.75 -2.61
CA ILE A 128 0.19 -12.97 -3.54
C ILE A 128 -0.90 -13.84 -4.18
N GLY A 129 -2.05 -13.25 -4.48
CA GLY A 129 -3.10 -13.89 -5.27
C GLY A 129 -2.68 -14.21 -6.70
N SER A 130 -3.54 -14.89 -7.45
CA SER A 130 -3.31 -15.32 -8.85
C SER A 130 -3.26 -14.18 -9.89
N ASP A 131 -2.94 -12.94 -9.48
CA ASP A 131 -3.21 -11.70 -10.21
C ASP A 131 -2.12 -10.65 -9.99
N PRO A 132 -2.13 -9.53 -10.75
CA PRO A 132 -1.05 -8.57 -10.71
C PRO A 132 -1.07 -7.61 -9.52
N VAL A 133 0.12 -7.15 -9.09
CA VAL A 133 0.26 -5.86 -8.41
C VAL A 133 -0.05 -4.76 -9.42
N ILE A 134 -0.98 -3.86 -9.10
CA ILE A 134 -1.38 -2.79 -10.00
C ILE A 134 -0.78 -1.48 -9.53
N VAL A 135 -0.05 -0.80 -10.40
CA VAL A 135 0.63 0.46 -10.07
C VAL A 135 0.12 1.57 -10.99
N GLY A 136 -0.45 2.61 -10.37
CA GLY A 136 -0.96 3.81 -11.02
C GLY A 136 0.09 4.45 -11.94
N SER A 137 1.34 4.59 -11.52
CA SER A 137 2.40 5.08 -12.42
C SER A 137 3.66 4.23 -12.38
N ARG A 138 4.28 4.03 -13.55
CA ARG A 138 5.45 3.17 -13.73
C ARG A 138 6.64 3.58 -12.84
N PRO A 139 7.17 2.66 -12.00
CA PRO A 139 8.42 2.87 -11.26
C PRO A 139 9.66 3.00 -12.16
N PRO A 140 10.80 3.52 -11.64
CA PRO A 140 12.05 3.61 -12.39
C PRO A 140 12.55 2.24 -12.91
N PRO A 141 13.23 2.16 -14.07
CA PRO A 141 13.69 0.88 -14.64
C PRO A 141 14.67 0.07 -13.79
N ASN A 142 15.38 0.71 -12.86
CA ASN A 142 16.37 0.10 -11.96
C ASN A 142 15.78 -0.35 -10.61
N ASP A 143 14.47 -0.23 -10.40
CA ASP A 143 13.78 -0.61 -9.17
C ASP A 143 13.81 -2.14 -8.92
N SER A 144 13.97 -2.57 -7.66
CA SER A 144 14.00 -4.00 -7.32
C SER A 144 12.68 -4.73 -7.63
N LEU A 145 11.58 -4.01 -7.82
CA LEU A 145 10.30 -4.55 -8.29
C LEU A 145 10.45 -5.41 -9.55
N TRP A 146 11.31 -5.01 -10.50
CA TRP A 146 11.49 -5.76 -11.75
C TRP A 146 12.15 -7.13 -11.55
N LYS A 147 13.04 -7.23 -10.56
CA LYS A 147 13.64 -8.50 -10.14
C LYS A 147 12.59 -9.40 -9.48
N HIS A 148 11.78 -8.82 -8.60
CA HIS A 148 10.68 -9.50 -7.93
C HIS A 148 9.63 -10.05 -8.91
N ILE A 149 9.27 -9.27 -9.95
CA ILE A 149 8.42 -9.72 -11.06
C ILE A 149 8.96 -10.99 -11.71
N LYS A 150 10.27 -11.00 -12.02
CA LYS A 150 10.91 -12.13 -12.69
C LYS A 150 11.07 -13.35 -11.79
N SER A 151 11.41 -13.16 -10.51
CA SER A 151 11.76 -14.25 -9.60
C SER A 151 10.56 -14.85 -8.87
N GLN A 152 9.56 -14.04 -8.52
CA GLN A 152 8.39 -14.45 -7.73
C GLN A 152 7.13 -14.60 -8.58
N GLY A 153 7.22 -14.33 -9.89
CA GLY A 153 6.10 -14.46 -10.82
C GLY A 153 5.02 -13.41 -10.62
N PHE A 154 5.34 -12.26 -10.00
CA PHE A 154 4.40 -11.16 -9.91
C PHE A 154 4.00 -10.73 -11.32
N LYS A 155 2.69 -10.69 -11.57
CA LYS A 155 2.20 -9.94 -12.71
C LYS A 155 2.15 -8.47 -12.27
N VAL A 156 2.51 -7.53 -13.13
CA VAL A 156 2.36 -6.10 -12.80
C VAL A 156 1.65 -5.40 -13.94
N VAL A 157 0.61 -4.65 -13.58
CA VAL A 157 -0.10 -3.77 -14.51
C VAL A 157 0.35 -2.36 -14.20
N LEU A 158 0.86 -1.69 -15.22
CA LEU A 158 1.46 -0.36 -15.11
C LEU A 158 0.71 0.59 -16.04
N TYR A 159 0.52 1.81 -15.59
CA TYR A 159 0.08 2.89 -16.48
C TYR A 159 1.20 3.90 -16.65
N ASP A 160 1.40 4.34 -17.89
CA ASP A 160 2.37 5.35 -18.25
C ASP A 160 1.74 6.74 -18.17
N ARG A 161 2.48 7.70 -17.59
CA ARG A 161 2.09 9.11 -17.61
C ARG A 161 2.29 9.66 -19.02
N ASN A 162 1.22 10.12 -19.66
CA ASN A 162 1.33 10.85 -20.93
C ASN A 162 1.76 12.31 -20.70
N VAL A 163 2.45 12.89 -21.69
CA VAL A 163 3.06 14.24 -21.71
C VAL A 163 2.09 15.39 -21.38
N GLU A 164 0.78 15.14 -21.40
CA GLU A 164 -0.29 16.14 -21.20
C GLU A 164 -0.92 16.14 -19.77
N ASN A 165 -0.26 15.64 -18.73
CA ASN A 165 -0.75 15.68 -17.34
C ASN A 165 -2.17 15.11 -17.13
N LYS A 166 -2.44 13.92 -17.66
CA LYS A 166 -3.69 13.16 -17.39
C LYS A 166 -3.55 12.21 -16.19
N GLU A 167 -3.01 12.69 -15.06
CA GLU A 167 -2.94 11.90 -13.81
C GLU A 167 -4.33 11.34 -13.42
N LYS A 168 -5.40 12.13 -13.57
CA LYS A 168 -6.77 11.67 -13.30
C LYS A 168 -7.22 10.42 -14.08
N LYS A 169 -6.68 10.17 -15.28
CA LYS A 169 -7.01 8.95 -16.06
C LYS A 169 -6.30 7.72 -15.52
N ILE A 170 -5.13 7.91 -14.90
CA ILE A 170 -4.37 6.84 -14.25
C ILE A 170 -5.14 6.37 -13.01
N ASP A 171 -5.60 7.30 -12.17
CA ASP A 171 -6.36 6.97 -10.94
C ASP A 171 -7.64 6.20 -11.31
N THR A 172 -8.34 6.66 -12.36
CA THR A 172 -9.52 5.96 -12.90
C THR A 172 -9.18 4.55 -13.39
N SER A 173 -8.02 4.34 -14.00
CA SER A 173 -7.61 3.02 -14.52
C SER A 173 -7.27 2.06 -13.39
N LEU A 174 -6.56 2.55 -12.36
CA LEU A 174 -6.33 1.82 -11.12
C LEU A 174 -7.66 1.41 -10.49
N VAL A 175 -8.65 2.32 -10.49
CA VAL A 175 -9.99 2.02 -9.99
C VAL A 175 -10.68 0.90 -10.77
N VAL A 176 -10.70 1.02 -12.09
CA VAL A 176 -11.34 0.03 -12.97
C VAL A 176 -10.73 -1.36 -12.81
N ASP A 177 -9.39 -1.46 -12.79
CA ASP A 177 -8.75 -2.77 -12.69
C ASP A 177 -8.81 -3.34 -11.28
N GLY A 178 -8.80 -2.50 -10.24
CA GLY A 178 -9.11 -2.91 -8.86
C GLY A 178 -10.49 -3.52 -8.72
N MET A 179 -11.51 -2.85 -9.28
CA MET A 179 -12.88 -3.35 -9.27
C MET A 179 -13.03 -4.69 -10.01
N LYS A 180 -12.30 -4.89 -11.12
CA LYS A 180 -12.28 -6.20 -11.81
C LYS A 180 -11.72 -7.30 -10.91
N VAL A 181 -10.65 -7.05 -10.17
CA VAL A 181 -10.11 -8.04 -9.22
C VAL A 181 -11.13 -8.34 -8.13
N ILE A 182 -11.65 -7.29 -7.48
CA ILE A 182 -12.60 -7.38 -6.37
C ILE A 182 -13.85 -8.20 -6.75
N THR A 183 -14.37 -8.00 -7.97
CA THR A 183 -15.62 -8.64 -8.44
C THR A 183 -15.44 -10.01 -9.11
N SER A 184 -14.24 -10.32 -9.62
CA SER A 184 -13.99 -11.58 -10.35
C SER A 184 -13.20 -12.63 -9.58
N LYS A 185 -12.59 -12.26 -8.45
CA LYS A 185 -11.71 -13.13 -7.67
C LYS A 185 -12.30 -13.50 -6.33
N ASP A 186 -11.75 -14.56 -5.77
CA ASP A 186 -12.11 -15.03 -4.45
C ASP A 186 -11.57 -14.05 -3.40
N PRO A 187 -12.39 -13.65 -2.42
CA PRO A 187 -11.96 -12.69 -1.41
C PRO A 187 -10.67 -13.12 -0.73
N GLY A 188 -9.77 -12.15 -0.58
CA GLY A 188 -8.50 -12.28 0.12
C GLY A 188 -8.25 -11.05 0.97
N VAL A 189 -7.02 -10.52 0.88
CA VAL A 189 -6.62 -9.24 1.46
C VAL A 189 -6.42 -8.24 0.32
N PHE A 190 -7.28 -7.25 0.25
CA PHE A 190 -7.16 -6.10 -0.63
C PHE A 190 -6.29 -5.05 0.05
N VAL A 191 -5.12 -4.78 -0.52
CA VAL A 191 -4.16 -3.80 0.00
C VAL A 191 -4.13 -2.58 -0.92
N LEU A 192 -4.49 -1.43 -0.37
CA LEU A 192 -4.42 -0.14 -1.04
C LEU A 192 -3.27 0.69 -0.47
N ILE A 193 -2.34 1.09 -1.33
CA ILE A 193 -1.27 2.04 -1.04
C ILE A 193 -1.63 3.37 -1.69
N ALA A 194 -2.59 4.06 -1.08
CA ALA A 194 -3.09 5.38 -1.46
C ALA A 194 -3.86 6.00 -0.28
N GLY A 195 -3.93 7.33 -0.24
CA GLY A 195 -4.66 8.08 0.78
C GLY A 195 -5.83 8.90 0.27
N ASP A 196 -6.03 8.97 -1.05
CA ASP A 196 -7.10 9.79 -1.64
C ASP A 196 -8.50 9.22 -1.34
N GLY A 197 -9.44 10.11 -1.00
CA GLY A 197 -10.85 9.75 -0.79
C GLY A 197 -11.53 9.24 -2.05
N ASP A 198 -11.01 9.54 -3.24
CA ASP A 198 -11.52 9.03 -4.51
C ASP A 198 -11.47 7.48 -4.62
N TYR A 199 -10.67 6.81 -3.77
CA TYR A 199 -10.63 5.35 -3.69
C TYR A 199 -11.70 4.75 -2.76
N TYR A 200 -12.46 5.56 -2.03
CA TYR A 200 -13.50 5.11 -1.09
C TYR A 200 -14.52 4.15 -1.73
N PRO A 201 -15.07 4.39 -2.94
CA PRO A 201 -16.00 3.45 -3.57
C PRO A 201 -15.40 2.06 -3.79
N MET A 202 -14.11 1.97 -4.11
CA MET A 202 -13.43 0.69 -4.29
C MET A 202 -13.25 -0.04 -2.95
N VAL A 203 -12.85 0.69 -1.91
CA VAL A 203 -12.72 0.15 -0.54
C VAL A 203 -14.07 -0.39 -0.05
N LEU A 204 -15.14 0.36 -0.28
CA LEU A 204 -16.49 -0.03 0.12
C LEU A 204 -16.96 -1.30 -0.62
N GLU A 205 -16.71 -1.40 -1.93
CA GLU A 205 -17.05 -2.61 -2.70
C GLU A 205 -16.27 -3.83 -2.21
N ALA A 206 -14.96 -3.69 -1.93
CA ALA A 206 -14.14 -4.77 -1.39
C ALA A 206 -14.73 -5.29 -0.06
N LEU A 207 -15.08 -4.38 0.85
CA LEU A 207 -15.74 -4.74 2.11
C LEU A 207 -17.10 -5.41 1.87
N TYR A 208 -17.91 -4.89 0.95
CA TYR A 208 -19.21 -5.47 0.59
C TYR A 208 -19.07 -6.91 0.07
N LEU A 209 -18.03 -7.17 -0.72
CA LEU A 209 -17.70 -8.49 -1.26
C LEU A 209 -16.82 -9.34 -0.33
N ASN A 210 -16.82 -9.04 0.97
CA ASN A 210 -16.19 -9.83 2.02
C ASN A 210 -14.65 -9.95 1.94
N TRP A 211 -13.99 -8.97 1.31
CA TRP A 211 -12.54 -8.83 1.37
C TRP A 211 -12.12 -8.26 2.74
N LYS A 212 -10.94 -8.67 3.21
CA LYS A 212 -10.21 -7.87 4.21
C LYS A 212 -9.53 -6.72 3.50
N VAL A 213 -9.60 -5.53 4.06
CA VAL A 213 -8.98 -4.33 3.49
C VAL A 213 -7.85 -3.84 4.38
N GLU A 214 -6.70 -3.57 3.78
CA GLU A 214 -5.58 -2.88 4.42
C GLU A 214 -5.28 -1.61 3.62
N VAL A 215 -5.30 -0.47 4.29
CA VAL A 215 -4.84 0.80 3.72
C VAL A 215 -3.48 1.11 4.31
N TRP A 216 -2.46 1.17 3.46
CA TRP A 216 -1.09 1.51 3.84
C TRP A 216 -0.75 2.88 3.29
N PHE A 217 -0.68 3.90 4.15
CA PHE A 217 -0.42 5.26 3.67
C PHE A 217 0.23 6.17 4.72
N TRP A 218 0.64 7.36 4.29
CA TRP A 218 1.17 8.41 5.16
C TRP A 218 0.06 8.97 6.06
N THR A 219 0.27 9.07 7.37
CA THR A 219 -0.76 9.56 8.30
C THR A 219 -1.17 11.00 8.01
N SER A 220 -0.26 11.84 7.50
CA SER A 220 -0.58 13.23 7.13
C SER A 220 -1.33 13.37 5.81
N GLY A 221 -1.32 12.34 4.97
CA GLY A 221 -1.89 12.37 3.61
C GLY A 221 -3.17 11.54 3.44
N ILE A 222 -3.63 10.86 4.49
CA ILE A 222 -4.83 10.03 4.45
C ILE A 222 -6.10 10.90 4.52
N SER A 223 -7.02 10.70 3.57
CA SER A 223 -8.35 11.30 3.63
C SER A 223 -9.19 10.64 4.71
N GLY A 224 -9.87 11.44 5.53
CA GLY A 224 -10.81 10.94 6.54
C GLY A 224 -11.98 10.16 5.93
N ASP A 225 -12.31 10.41 4.66
CA ASP A 225 -13.40 9.75 3.95
C ASP A 225 -13.02 8.35 3.45
N LEU A 226 -11.71 8.03 3.36
CA LEU A 226 -11.25 6.72 2.88
C LEU A 226 -11.44 5.60 3.92
N LEU A 227 -11.59 5.96 5.20
CA LEU A 227 -11.62 5.03 6.33
C LEU A 227 -13.02 4.99 6.99
N PRO A 228 -13.98 4.19 6.47
CA PRO A 228 -15.30 4.05 7.08
C PRO A 228 -15.19 3.54 8.52
N LYS A 229 -15.75 4.31 9.46
CA LYS A 229 -15.58 4.09 10.91
C LYS A 229 -16.32 2.86 11.41
N GLU A 230 -17.30 2.38 10.67
CA GLU A 230 -18.20 1.29 10.98
C GLU A 230 -17.59 -0.09 10.67
N GLU A 231 -16.53 -0.15 9.84
CA GLU A 231 -15.98 -1.40 9.27
C GLU A 231 -14.63 -1.84 9.89
N LYS A 232 -14.36 -1.40 11.13
CA LYS A 232 -13.07 -1.62 11.83
C LYS A 232 -12.64 -3.07 12.00
N SER A 233 -13.55 -4.04 11.89
CA SER A 233 -13.22 -5.47 12.02
C SER A 233 -12.58 -6.05 10.75
N ARG A 234 -12.76 -5.40 9.59
CA ARG A 234 -12.28 -5.89 8.29
C ARG A 234 -11.42 -4.88 7.55
N LEU A 235 -11.41 -3.62 7.99
CA LEU A 235 -10.52 -2.58 7.50
C LEU A 235 -9.45 -2.27 8.54
N SER A 236 -8.18 -2.29 8.12
CA SER A 236 -7.03 -1.87 8.94
C SER A 236 -6.25 -0.77 8.23
N PHE A 237 -5.82 0.23 9.00
CA PHE A 237 -4.92 1.27 8.52
C PHE A 237 -3.52 1.05 9.09
N TYR A 238 -2.51 1.07 8.23
CA TYR A 238 -1.11 0.90 8.57
C TYR A 238 -0.31 2.15 8.15
N PRO A 239 0.19 2.94 9.11
CA PRO A 239 1.01 4.10 8.81
C PRO A 239 2.32 3.71 8.13
N LEU A 240 2.59 4.28 6.95
CA LEU A 240 3.91 4.15 6.30
C LEU A 240 5.00 4.89 7.08
N ASP A 241 4.61 5.84 7.93
CA ASP A 241 5.49 6.62 8.82
C ASP A 241 6.35 5.72 9.72
N ASP A 242 5.83 4.55 10.08
CA ASP A 242 6.49 3.62 11.00
C ASP A 242 7.51 2.71 10.30
N CYS A 243 7.43 2.58 8.98
CA CYS A 243 8.20 1.58 8.23
C CYS A 243 8.91 2.13 6.97
N TYR A 244 8.81 3.43 6.68
CA TYR A 244 9.40 4.03 5.48
C TYR A 244 10.90 3.77 5.30
N ARG A 245 11.66 3.61 6.38
CA ARG A 245 13.11 3.33 6.30
C ARG A 245 13.43 2.00 5.62
N TYR A 246 12.45 1.10 5.45
CA TYR A 246 12.64 -0.17 4.75
C TYR A 246 12.54 -0.06 3.23
N PHE A 247 11.99 1.04 2.71
CA PHE A 247 11.73 1.16 1.27
C PHE A 247 11.95 2.57 0.69
N ALA A 248 12.05 3.60 1.53
CA ALA A 248 12.27 4.98 1.14
C ALA A 248 13.71 5.40 1.44
N TYR A 249 14.29 6.19 0.55
CA TYR A 249 15.66 6.66 0.65
C TYR A 249 15.84 8.00 -0.06
N ALA A 250 16.94 8.67 0.23
CA ALA A 250 17.36 9.85 -0.51
C ALA A 250 18.41 9.48 -1.57
N SER A 251 18.22 10.00 -2.77
CA SER A 251 19.13 9.83 -3.89
C SER A 251 19.65 11.17 -4.39
N GLY A 252 20.97 11.26 -4.53
CA GLY A 252 21.67 12.43 -5.05
C GLY A 252 22.82 12.86 -4.15
N PRO A 253 23.75 13.69 -4.66
CA PRO A 253 24.89 14.13 -3.87
C PRO A 253 24.45 14.98 -2.67
N ASN A 254 25.01 14.70 -1.49
CA ASN A 254 24.77 15.51 -0.29
C ASN A 254 26.08 16.08 0.27
N PHE A 255 26.26 17.39 0.10
CA PHE A 255 27.45 18.10 0.55
C PHE A 255 27.38 18.60 2.00
N GLU A 256 26.20 18.50 2.63
CA GLU A 256 25.99 18.91 4.03
C GLU A 256 26.44 17.82 5.00
N LYS A 257 26.25 16.55 4.63
CA LYS A 257 26.63 15.37 5.43
C LYS A 257 28.14 15.35 5.68
N LYS A 258 28.52 14.98 6.90
CA LYS A 258 29.90 15.14 7.41
C LYS A 258 30.82 14.01 6.96
N TYR A 259 30.30 12.80 6.88
CA TYR A 259 31.05 11.59 6.55
C TYR A 259 30.47 10.97 5.29
N VAL A 260 31.35 10.61 4.35
CA VAL A 260 30.97 10.02 3.07
C VAL A 260 31.75 8.73 2.92
N LEU A 261 31.01 7.63 2.82
CA LEU A 261 31.55 6.31 2.54
C LEU A 261 31.52 6.08 1.05
N GLU A 262 32.69 5.97 0.45
CA GLU A 262 32.84 5.61 -0.95
C GLU A 262 33.03 4.10 -1.04
N ILE A 263 32.21 3.47 -1.87
CA ILE A 263 32.30 2.05 -2.19
C ILE A 263 32.59 1.95 -3.68
N THR A 264 33.68 1.27 -4.01
CA THR A 264 34.15 1.08 -5.38
C THR A 264 34.65 -0.34 -5.59
N ASP A 265 35.02 -0.62 -6.84
CA ASP A 265 35.72 -1.83 -7.27
C ASP A 265 34.94 -3.13 -6.99
N GLY A 266 35.32 -4.18 -7.70
CA GLY A 266 34.69 -5.49 -7.59
C GLY A 266 33.67 -5.81 -8.69
N ILE A 267 33.49 -7.10 -8.94
CA ILE A 267 32.51 -7.59 -9.92
C ILE A 267 31.10 -7.55 -9.29
N THR A 268 31.03 -7.62 -7.96
CA THR A 268 29.77 -7.63 -7.20
C THR A 268 29.04 -6.29 -7.30
N ILE A 269 29.73 -5.15 -7.17
CA ILE A 269 29.08 -3.82 -7.20
C ILE A 269 28.41 -3.54 -8.54
N LYS A 270 28.95 -4.04 -9.65
CA LYS A 270 28.37 -3.93 -11.00
C LYS A 270 27.01 -4.64 -11.14
N LYS A 271 26.65 -5.48 -10.17
CA LYS A 271 25.37 -6.20 -10.13
C LYS A 271 24.43 -5.64 -9.08
N TRP A 272 24.86 -4.64 -8.31
CA TRP A 272 24.04 -4.03 -7.29
C TRP A 272 23.00 -3.11 -7.90
N GLY A 273 21.87 -3.04 -7.22
CA GLY A 273 20.95 -1.92 -7.28
C GLY A 273 20.82 -1.29 -5.90
N ASP A 274 19.84 -0.42 -5.78
CA ASP A 274 19.52 0.31 -4.55
C ASP A 274 19.17 -0.62 -3.37
N GLU A 275 18.60 -1.80 -3.64
CA GLU A 275 18.29 -2.85 -2.65
C GLU A 275 19.49 -3.24 -1.78
N GLN A 276 20.69 -3.41 -2.37
CA GLN A 276 21.88 -3.84 -1.63
C GLN A 276 22.41 -2.75 -0.69
N ILE A 277 22.24 -1.49 -1.09
CA ILE A 277 22.61 -0.33 -0.26
C ILE A 277 21.57 -0.15 0.86
N MET A 278 20.29 -0.29 0.52
CA MET A 278 19.18 -0.24 1.47
C MET A 278 19.36 -1.25 2.60
N ASP A 279 19.75 -2.50 2.31
CA ASP A 279 20.03 -3.53 3.31
C ASP A 279 20.98 -3.06 4.43
N CYS A 280 22.00 -2.26 4.07
CA CYS A 280 22.95 -1.72 5.03
C CYS A 280 22.27 -0.75 5.98
N PHE A 281 21.56 0.25 5.43
CA PHE A 281 20.87 1.26 6.23
C PHE A 281 19.76 0.65 7.09
N VAL A 282 19.00 -0.31 6.55
CA VAL A 282 17.98 -1.08 7.28
C VAL A 282 18.60 -1.85 8.44
N SER A 283 19.73 -2.53 8.23
CA SER A 283 20.45 -3.26 9.29
C SER A 283 20.96 -2.34 10.40
N LEU A 284 21.11 -1.05 10.11
CA LEU A 284 21.54 -0.01 11.05
C LEU A 284 20.38 0.81 11.62
N GLU A 285 19.13 0.51 11.23
CA GLU A 285 17.92 1.24 11.60
C GLU A 285 17.97 2.73 11.21
N LEU A 286 18.58 3.04 10.07
CA LEU A 286 18.78 4.40 9.57
C LEU A 286 17.93 4.68 8.32
N PHE A 287 17.59 5.95 8.12
CA PHE A 287 17.13 6.41 6.81
C PHE A 287 18.34 6.59 5.89
N GLY A 288 18.27 5.97 4.71
CA GLY A 288 19.39 5.93 3.77
C GLY A 288 19.50 7.16 2.89
N TRP A 289 20.74 7.58 2.65
CA TRP A 289 21.08 8.58 1.64
C TRP A 289 22.30 8.12 0.87
N TRP A 290 22.17 7.93 -0.43
CA TRP A 290 23.31 7.59 -1.29
C TRP A 290 23.22 8.23 -2.68
N ASN A 291 24.33 8.19 -3.40
CA ASN A 291 24.45 8.66 -4.76
C ASN A 291 25.33 7.70 -5.55
N TRP A 292 24.81 7.19 -6.66
CA TRP A 292 25.62 6.50 -7.65
C TRP A 292 26.31 7.56 -8.51
N GLU A 293 27.65 7.52 -8.58
CA GLU A 293 28.41 8.33 -9.54
C GLU A 293 28.32 7.69 -10.93
N ASP A 294 28.47 6.38 -10.98
CA ASP A 294 28.22 5.51 -12.13
C ASP A 294 27.83 4.09 -11.64
N GLU A 295 27.82 3.09 -12.53
CA GLU A 295 27.47 1.70 -12.19
C GLU A 295 28.53 0.97 -11.33
N THR A 296 29.63 1.64 -10.98
CA THR A 296 30.80 1.07 -10.30
C THR A 296 31.22 1.82 -9.04
N VAL A 297 30.64 2.99 -8.80
CA VAL A 297 30.97 3.85 -7.66
C VAL A 297 29.71 4.38 -7.01
N VAL A 298 29.59 4.18 -5.70
CA VAL A 298 28.50 4.70 -4.88
C VAL A 298 29.01 5.39 -3.63
N HIS A 299 28.39 6.52 -3.30
CA HIS A 299 28.66 7.30 -2.10
C HIS A 299 27.48 7.19 -1.14
N LEU A 300 27.73 6.76 0.10
CA LEU A 300 26.75 6.73 1.18
C LEU A 300 27.05 7.88 2.16
N TYR A 301 26.01 8.60 2.58
CA TYR A 301 26.17 9.83 3.34
C TYR A 301 25.69 9.71 4.79
N PHE A 302 26.51 10.16 5.74
CA PHE A 302 26.25 10.06 7.18
C PHE A 302 26.53 11.37 7.93
N ASP A 303 25.71 11.66 8.95
CA ASP A 303 25.95 12.78 9.89
C ASP A 303 26.86 12.41 11.06
N ASP A 304 26.83 11.14 11.45
CA ASP A 304 27.48 10.63 12.65
C ASP A 304 28.59 9.65 12.27
N LYS A 305 29.77 9.84 12.88
CA LYS A 305 30.95 9.02 12.63
C LYS A 305 30.73 7.57 13.06
N LEU A 306 30.00 7.34 14.16
CA LEU A 306 29.72 5.99 14.66
C LEU A 306 28.97 5.17 13.61
N TYR A 307 27.93 5.75 13.00
CA TYR A 307 27.14 5.06 11.98
C TYR A 307 27.90 4.89 10.67
N PHE A 308 28.73 5.86 10.29
CA PHE A 308 29.68 5.71 9.19
C PHE A 308 30.60 4.48 9.40
N GLU A 309 31.25 4.35 10.56
CA GLU A 309 32.16 3.22 10.83
C GLU A 309 31.39 1.89 10.90
N LYS A 310 30.17 1.89 11.44
CA LYS A 310 29.30 0.70 11.43
C LYS A 310 28.92 0.28 10.01
N ALA A 311 28.55 1.23 9.15
CA ALA A 311 28.21 0.95 7.76
C ALA A 311 29.42 0.44 6.98
N LYS A 312 30.59 1.07 7.17
CA LYS A 312 31.84 0.60 6.59
C LYS A 312 32.11 -0.85 6.95
N LYS A 313 32.09 -1.16 8.25
CA LYS A 313 32.32 -2.53 8.73
C LYS A 313 31.29 -3.52 8.20
N TRP A 314 30.01 -3.14 8.18
CA TRP A 314 28.95 -4.00 7.64
C TRP A 314 29.19 -4.35 6.17
N MET A 315 29.63 -3.37 5.36
CA MET A 315 29.95 -3.57 3.95
C MET A 315 31.14 -4.51 3.78
N GLU A 316 32.24 -4.28 4.51
CA GLU A 316 33.45 -5.11 4.50
C GLU A 316 33.17 -6.56 4.96
N ASP A 317 32.32 -6.74 5.98
CA ASP A 317 31.95 -8.06 6.51
C ASP A 317 31.04 -8.83 5.53
N LYS A 318 30.15 -8.15 4.81
CA LYS A 318 29.18 -8.79 3.89
C LYS A 318 29.74 -9.05 2.50
N TYR A 319 30.65 -8.22 2.02
CA TYR A 319 31.16 -8.27 0.64
C TYR A 319 32.69 -8.24 0.63
N SER A 320 33.29 -9.34 0.19
CA SER A 320 34.75 -9.52 0.25
C SER A 320 35.52 -8.91 -0.92
N ASP A 321 34.86 -8.55 -2.03
CA ASP A 321 35.50 -8.07 -3.27
C ASP A 321 35.32 -6.58 -3.55
N ILE A 322 34.62 -5.85 -2.67
CA ILE A 322 34.47 -4.40 -2.75
C ILE A 322 35.60 -3.70 -1.99
N GLN A 323 35.86 -2.45 -2.35
CA GLN A 323 36.71 -1.57 -1.58
C GLN A 323 35.89 -0.45 -0.97
N VAL A 324 36.21 -0.11 0.29
CA VAL A 324 35.43 0.85 1.06
C VAL A 324 36.35 1.83 1.80
N TRP A 325 36.15 3.13 1.61
CA TRP A 325 36.94 4.16 2.31
C TRP A 325 36.17 5.45 2.56
N GLU A 326 36.73 6.31 3.41
CA GLU A 326 36.20 7.66 3.64
C GLU A 326 36.60 8.58 2.47
N ALA A 327 35.61 9.13 1.76
CA ALA A 327 35.87 10.05 0.67
C ALA A 327 36.37 11.40 1.20
N LYS A 328 37.54 11.87 0.72
CA LYS A 328 38.02 13.21 1.05
C LYS A 328 37.16 14.25 0.32
N ARG A 329 36.54 15.17 1.05
CA ARG A 329 35.80 16.31 0.47
C ARG A 329 36.69 17.04 -0.55
N SER A 330 36.39 16.93 -1.84
CA SER A 330 36.92 17.88 -2.82
C SER A 330 36.27 19.22 -2.53
N LYS A 331 37.04 20.20 -2.04
CA LYS A 331 36.59 21.59 -2.01
C LYS A 331 36.43 22.04 -3.46
N SER A 332 35.24 21.88 -4.06
CA SER A 332 34.98 22.48 -5.37
C SER A 332 35.05 24.00 -5.18
N ARG A 333 35.93 24.62 -5.97
CA ARG A 333 36.07 26.07 -6.05
C ARG A 333 34.69 26.66 -6.30
N ARG A 334 34.28 27.60 -5.47
CA ARG A 334 33.32 28.64 -5.88
C ARG A 334 33.87 29.26 -7.17
N GLN A 335 33.38 28.83 -8.33
CA GLN A 335 33.48 29.65 -9.53
C GLN A 335 32.43 30.74 -9.37
N SER A 336 32.89 31.86 -8.84
CA SER A 336 32.27 33.16 -9.02
C SER A 336 32.33 33.51 -10.50
N HIS A 337 31.16 33.59 -11.15
CA HIS A 337 30.92 34.48 -12.28
C HIS A 337 29.58 35.18 -12.09
#